data_AF-A0A9W7EIH7-F1
#
_entry.id   AF-A0A9W7EIH7-F1
#
_cell.length_a   1.000
_cell.length_b   1.000
_cell.length_c   1.000
_cell.angle_alpha   90.00
_cell.angle_beta   90.00
_cell.angle_gamma   90.00
#
_symmetry.space_group_name_H-M   'P 1'
#
loop_
_entity.id
_entity.type
_entity.pdbx_description
1 polymer ?
#
loop_
_entity_poly.entity_id
_entity_poly.type
_entity_poly.pdbx_seq_one_letter_code
_entity_poly.pdbx_strand_id
1 'polypeptide(L)'
;MNVLGGFHASAQFLFDILGLVKGLAIRKYSIPTKEVGCQLLLFRQLQVTPCTDSLVLSRAYNGTPSQRAAVKLPLWDDPISTEGDKMVISYSKLVQRMEAGVVEVLDLKDGEEKKWVEILGFQTATPLSDFRSGNVLSLILTVLLLELHPNIVKEFVKTSLPYALCSIHCCVAVGEVLGLKKEKVEVLVSQKSYWKLFSNPMAILHLHKAAMTFALRIYSSEKRSLLFDFEPILLKVKTAIIDCLEGCDSVETFEERVGLHEMELIKTTALNKLKESKEGDAIV
;
A
#
# COMPACT_ATOMS: atom_id res chain seq x y z
N MET A 1 41.84 -3.51 -3.66
CA MET A 1 41.09 -4.26 -2.63
C MET A 1 40.37 -3.25 -1.75
N ASN A 2 39.10 -2.96 -2.05
CA ASN A 2 38.28 -2.03 -1.26
C ASN A 2 37.31 -2.85 -0.41
N VAL A 3 37.62 -3.02 0.88
CA VAL A 3 36.81 -3.80 1.85
C VAL A 3 36.01 -2.88 2.81
N LEU A 4 36.13 -1.56 2.67
CA LEU A 4 35.53 -0.60 3.63
C LEU A 4 34.10 -0.15 3.31
N GLY A 5 33.52 -0.53 2.16
CA GLY A 5 32.15 -0.15 1.79
C GLY A 5 31.03 -1.01 2.43
N GLY A 6 31.36 -2.19 2.96
CA GLY A 6 30.36 -3.16 3.45
C GLY A 6 29.88 -2.95 4.89
N PHE A 7 30.63 -2.22 5.72
CA PHE A 7 30.34 -2.09 7.15
C PHE A 7 29.35 -0.96 7.51
N HIS A 8 29.21 0.07 6.67
CA HIS A 8 28.22 1.14 6.91
C HIS A 8 26.79 0.70 6.57
N ALA A 9 26.61 -0.10 5.52
CA ALA A 9 25.30 -0.61 5.12
C ALA A 9 24.70 -1.58 6.16
N SER A 10 25.53 -2.38 6.84
CA SER A 10 25.09 -3.34 7.85
C SER A 10 24.67 -2.70 9.17
N ALA A 11 25.32 -1.61 9.58
CA ALA A 11 24.94 -0.87 10.78
C ALA A 11 23.60 -0.14 10.60
N GLN A 12 23.40 0.54 9.46
CA GLN A 12 22.14 1.21 9.16
C GLN A 12 20.98 0.22 9.08
N PHE A 13 21.20 -0.94 8.44
CA PHE A 13 20.22 -2.03 8.38
C PHE A 13 19.81 -2.55 9.77
N LEU A 14 20.77 -2.70 10.70
CA LEU A 14 20.49 -3.09 12.08
C LEU A 14 19.72 -2.01 12.85
N PHE A 15 20.02 -0.72 12.63
CA PHE A 15 19.25 0.39 13.21
C PHE A 15 17.82 0.44 12.68
N ASP A 16 17.62 0.20 11.39
CA ASP A 16 16.29 0.16 10.76
C ASP A 16 15.45 -1.02 11.30
N ILE A 17 16.07 -2.20 11.51
CA ILE A 17 15.42 -3.35 12.17
C ILE A 17 15.09 -3.03 13.63
N LEU A 18 16.00 -2.40 14.38
CA LEU A 18 15.75 -2.03 15.78
C LEU A 18 14.65 -0.96 15.91
N GLY A 19 14.53 -0.04 14.95
CA GLY A 19 13.41 0.89 14.84
C GLY A 19 12.08 0.18 14.60
N LEU A 20 12.06 -0.80 13.68
CA LEU A 20 10.90 -1.67 13.42
C LEU A 20 10.44 -2.41 14.70
N VAL A 21 11.39 -2.92 15.49
CA VAL A 21 11.13 -3.62 16.76
C VAL A 21 10.61 -2.66 17.84
N LYS A 22 11.05 -1.40 17.87
CA LYS A 22 10.53 -0.38 18.79
C LYS A 22 9.10 0.03 18.46
N GLY A 23 8.77 0.23 17.18
CA GLY A 23 7.41 0.54 16.73
C GLY A 23 6.41 -0.59 17.02
N LEU A 24 6.88 -1.85 17.03
CA LEU A 24 6.07 -3.01 17.43
C LEU A 24 5.70 -3.02 18.92
N ALA A 25 6.48 -2.35 19.77
CA ALA A 25 6.32 -2.31 21.23
C ALA A 25 5.45 -1.14 21.74
N ILE A 26 5.22 -0.09 20.95
CA ILE A 26 4.37 1.06 21.32
C ILE A 26 2.92 0.82 20.85
N ARG A 27 2.30 -0.24 21.38
CA ARG A 27 0.87 -0.47 21.17
C ARG A 27 0.09 0.29 22.25
N LYS A 28 -0.46 1.47 21.94
CA LYS A 28 -1.47 2.10 22.83
C LYS A 28 -2.81 1.39 22.62
N TYR A 29 -3.08 0.43 23.50
CA TYR A 29 -4.19 -0.52 23.41
C TYR A 29 -5.56 0.18 23.54
N SER A 30 -6.43 -0.01 22.55
CA SER A 30 -7.88 0.14 22.71
C SER A 30 -8.56 -1.15 22.25
N ILE A 31 -9.68 -1.51 22.87
CA ILE A 31 -10.47 -2.69 22.49
C ILE A 31 -11.26 -2.31 21.23
N PRO A 32 -11.13 -3.04 20.11
CA PRO A 32 -11.84 -2.68 18.88
C PRO A 32 -13.35 -2.79 19.09
N THR A 33 -14.09 -1.84 18.54
CA THR A 33 -15.53 -2.02 18.40
C THR A 33 -15.82 -3.19 17.47
N LYS A 34 -17.04 -3.72 17.51
CA LYS A 34 -17.46 -4.83 16.64
C LYS A 34 -17.25 -4.48 15.16
N GLU A 35 -17.56 -3.25 14.77
CA GLU A 35 -17.40 -2.74 13.41
C GLU A 35 -15.93 -2.77 12.97
N VAL A 36 -15.03 -2.23 13.80
CA VAL A 36 -13.59 -2.19 13.52
C VAL A 36 -13.02 -3.61 13.45
N GLY A 37 -13.41 -4.48 14.39
CA GLY A 37 -13.00 -5.89 14.39
C GLY A 37 -13.42 -6.60 13.10
N CYS A 38 -14.64 -6.38 12.63
CA CYS A 38 -15.12 -6.96 11.37
C CYS A 38 -14.30 -6.47 10.15
N GLN A 39 -13.94 -5.19 10.10
CA GLN A 39 -13.12 -4.64 9.02
C GLN A 39 -11.71 -5.26 9.01
N LEU A 40 -11.06 -5.33 10.17
CA LEU A 40 -9.73 -5.95 10.28
C LEU A 40 -9.76 -7.43 9.88
N LEU A 41 -10.79 -8.17 10.29
CA LEU A 41 -10.98 -9.56 9.87
C LEU A 41 -11.22 -9.68 8.36
N LEU A 42 -11.97 -8.77 7.76
CA LEU A 42 -12.15 -8.71 6.31
C LEU A 42 -10.80 -8.48 5.61
N PHE A 43 -10.02 -7.47 6.02
CA PHE A 43 -8.71 -7.21 5.41
C PHE A 43 -7.74 -8.38 5.56
N ARG A 44 -7.72 -9.04 6.73
CA ARG A 44 -6.95 -10.28 6.94
C ARG A 44 -7.38 -11.37 5.98
N GLN A 45 -8.69 -11.58 5.83
CA GLN A 45 -9.23 -12.58 4.90
C GLN A 45 -8.80 -12.26 3.46
N LEU A 46 -8.95 -11.01 3.02
CA LEU A 46 -8.57 -10.59 1.67
C LEU A 46 -7.05 -10.71 1.42
N GLN A 47 -6.23 -10.46 2.44
CA GLN A 47 -4.77 -10.58 2.34
C GLN A 47 -4.28 -12.03 2.22
N VAL A 48 -5.08 -13.01 2.61
CA VAL A 48 -4.71 -14.44 2.51
C VAL A 48 -5.50 -15.19 1.45
N THR A 49 -6.51 -14.56 0.84
CA THR A 49 -7.34 -15.18 -0.20
C THR A 49 -6.61 -15.05 -1.55
N PRO A 50 -6.21 -16.16 -2.19
CA PRO A 50 -5.53 -16.09 -3.47
C PRO A 50 -6.39 -15.43 -4.54
N CYS A 51 -5.78 -14.65 -5.43
CA CYS A 51 -6.44 -14.23 -6.66
C CYS A 51 -6.55 -15.43 -7.61
N THR A 52 -7.75 -15.68 -8.11
CA THR A 52 -8.01 -16.61 -9.22
C THR A 52 -8.88 -15.92 -10.25
N ASP A 53 -8.80 -16.35 -11.51
CA ASP A 53 -9.68 -15.91 -12.60
C ASP A 53 -11.18 -16.15 -12.27
N SER A 54 -11.47 -17.24 -11.58
CA SER A 54 -12.80 -17.63 -11.10
C SER A 54 -13.21 -17.02 -9.76
N LEU A 55 -12.43 -16.07 -9.20
CA LEU A 55 -12.67 -15.54 -7.86
C LEU A 55 -14.01 -14.80 -7.82
N VAL A 56 -14.90 -15.29 -6.96
CA VAL A 56 -16.14 -14.62 -6.56
C VAL A 56 -16.31 -14.81 -5.06
N LEU A 57 -16.07 -13.76 -4.28
CA LEU A 57 -16.37 -13.73 -2.85
C LEU A 57 -17.72 -13.08 -2.67
N SER A 58 -18.69 -13.79 -2.08
CA SER A 58 -20.00 -13.22 -1.81
C SER A 58 -20.43 -13.45 -0.36
N ARG A 59 -21.19 -12.51 0.18
CA ARG A 59 -21.87 -12.63 1.47
C ARG A 59 -23.28 -12.08 1.39
N ALA A 60 -24.23 -12.78 2.00
CA ALA A 60 -25.58 -12.25 2.15
C ALA A 60 -25.57 -10.93 2.92
N TYR A 61 -26.21 -9.91 2.37
CA TYR A 61 -26.36 -8.61 3.00
C TYR A 61 -27.61 -8.62 3.88
N ASN A 62 -27.41 -8.64 5.20
CA ASN A 62 -28.51 -8.64 6.19
C ASN A 62 -28.68 -7.25 6.83
N GLY A 63 -28.05 -6.21 6.25
CA GLY A 63 -28.12 -4.84 6.76
C GLY A 63 -27.63 -4.66 8.20
N THR A 64 -26.86 -5.58 8.78
CA THR A 64 -26.35 -5.42 10.16
C THR A 64 -25.48 -4.16 10.30
N PRO A 65 -25.34 -3.53 11.48
CA PRO A 65 -24.51 -2.32 11.65
C PRO A 65 -23.09 -2.48 11.08
N SER A 66 -22.44 -3.61 11.34
CA SER A 66 -21.11 -3.91 10.82
C SER A 66 -21.10 -4.12 9.30
N GLN A 67 -22.14 -4.76 8.74
CA GLN A 67 -22.27 -4.86 7.29
C GLN A 67 -22.53 -3.51 6.66
N ARG A 68 -23.40 -2.64 7.21
CA ARG A 68 -23.63 -1.27 6.72
C ARG A 68 -22.36 -0.43 6.74
N ALA A 69 -21.50 -0.62 7.75
CA ALA A 69 -20.20 0.03 7.80
C ALA A 69 -19.26 -0.48 6.70
N ALA A 70 -19.18 -1.81 6.52
CA ALA A 70 -18.34 -2.43 5.51
C ALA A 70 -18.86 -2.18 4.07
N VAL A 71 -20.16 -2.10 3.87
CA VAL A 71 -20.82 -1.88 2.56
C VAL A 71 -20.38 -0.56 1.93
N LYS A 72 -20.06 0.45 2.75
CA LYS A 72 -19.58 1.75 2.28
C LYS A 72 -18.13 1.71 1.78
N LEU A 73 -17.42 0.60 1.97
CA LEU A 73 -16.10 0.43 1.39
C LEU A 73 -16.24 0.32 -0.13
N PRO A 74 -15.44 1.05 -0.93
CA PRO A 74 -15.50 1.03 -2.39
C PRO A 74 -14.92 -0.26 -3.02
N LEU A 75 -14.83 -1.35 -2.26
CA LEU A 75 -14.23 -2.61 -2.67
C LEU A 75 -15.24 -3.63 -3.21
N TRP A 76 -16.53 -3.36 -3.11
CA TRP A 76 -17.60 -4.23 -3.61
C TRP A 76 -17.90 -3.97 -5.09
N ASP A 77 -18.36 -5.00 -5.77
CA ASP A 77 -18.88 -4.92 -7.14
C ASP A 77 -20.20 -4.14 -7.13
N ASP A 78 -20.23 -3.03 -7.88
CA ASP A 78 -21.24 -1.97 -7.82
C ASP A 78 -21.42 -1.36 -6.42
N PRO A 79 -21.84 -0.08 -6.30
CA PRO A 79 -22.33 0.43 -5.03
C PRO A 79 -23.65 -0.31 -4.77
N ILE A 80 -23.57 -1.49 -4.13
CA ILE A 80 -24.66 -2.41 -3.77
C ILE A 80 -25.95 -1.92 -4.39
N SER A 81 -26.36 -2.47 -5.54
CA SER A 81 -27.72 -2.24 -5.99
C SER A 81 -28.56 -2.34 -4.73
N THR A 82 -29.31 -1.29 -4.42
CA THR A 82 -30.07 -1.17 -3.17
C THR A 82 -31.19 -2.22 -3.11
N GLU A 83 -31.14 -3.18 -4.06
CA GLU A 83 -31.98 -4.28 -4.46
C GLU A 83 -31.25 -5.65 -4.39
N GLY A 84 -29.95 -5.69 -4.08
CA GLY A 84 -29.15 -6.93 -4.08
C GLY A 84 -28.92 -7.52 -2.68
N ASP A 85 -29.34 -8.77 -2.49
CA ASP A 85 -29.16 -9.53 -1.22
C ASP A 85 -27.70 -9.90 -0.91
N LYS A 86 -26.71 -9.46 -1.70
CA LYS A 86 -25.32 -9.93 -1.60
C LYS A 86 -24.28 -8.82 -1.79
N MET A 87 -23.25 -8.85 -0.96
CA MET A 87 -22.00 -8.11 -1.14
C MET A 87 -21.02 -9.00 -1.90
N VAL A 88 -20.55 -8.57 -3.07
CA VAL A 88 -19.72 -9.38 -3.97
C VAL A 88 -18.38 -8.69 -4.26
N ILE A 89 -17.31 -9.46 -4.33
CA ILE A 89 -16.01 -9.07 -4.86
C ILE A 89 -15.64 -10.10 -5.92
N SER A 90 -15.39 -9.66 -7.15
CA SER A 90 -14.95 -10.57 -8.22
C SER A 90 -13.68 -10.09 -8.92
N TYR A 91 -12.85 -11.04 -9.34
CA TYR A 91 -11.60 -10.73 -10.03
C TYR A 91 -11.87 -10.03 -11.37
N SER A 92 -12.81 -10.55 -12.16
CA SER A 92 -13.15 -9.98 -13.47
C SER A 92 -13.60 -8.53 -13.39
N LYS A 93 -14.43 -8.17 -12.39
CA LYS A 93 -14.87 -6.78 -12.18
C LYS A 93 -13.74 -5.87 -11.70
N LEU A 94 -12.89 -6.33 -10.80
CA LEU A 94 -11.71 -5.56 -10.36
C LEU A 94 -10.75 -5.31 -11.53
N VAL A 95 -10.51 -6.30 -12.39
CA VAL A 95 -9.68 -6.11 -13.58
C VAL A 95 -10.32 -5.12 -14.55
N GLN A 96 -11.62 -5.23 -14.84
CA GLN A 96 -12.34 -4.26 -15.68
C GLN A 96 -12.26 -2.83 -15.13
N ARG A 97 -12.43 -2.65 -13.82
CA ARG A 97 -12.29 -1.35 -13.13
C ARG A 97 -10.88 -0.80 -13.27
N MET A 98 -9.88 -1.67 -13.10
CA MET A 98 -8.48 -1.29 -13.29
C MET A 98 -8.22 -0.84 -14.74
N GLU A 99 -8.68 -1.60 -15.74
CA GLU A 99 -8.56 -1.22 -17.16
C GLU A 99 -9.19 0.13 -17.46
N ALA A 100 -10.43 0.34 -17.01
CA ALA A 100 -11.15 1.60 -17.18
C ALA A 100 -10.43 2.77 -16.50
N GLY A 101 -9.98 2.57 -15.26
CA GLY A 101 -9.22 3.57 -14.52
C GLY A 101 -7.91 3.94 -15.22
N VAL A 102 -7.19 3.00 -15.83
CA VAL A 102 -5.96 3.32 -16.57
C VAL A 102 -6.26 4.22 -17.76
N VAL A 103 -7.29 3.87 -18.54
CA VAL A 103 -7.71 4.64 -19.72
C VAL A 103 -8.06 6.08 -19.30
N GLU A 104 -8.87 6.23 -18.26
CA GLU A 104 -9.29 7.54 -17.76
C GLU A 104 -8.11 8.35 -17.20
N VAL A 105 -7.29 7.73 -16.34
CA VAL A 105 -6.21 8.43 -15.65
C VAL A 105 -5.11 8.86 -16.61
N LEU A 106 -4.82 8.08 -17.63
CA LEU A 106 -3.70 8.30 -18.53
C LEU A 106 -4.10 8.84 -19.90
N ASP A 107 -5.39 9.12 -20.11
CA ASP A 107 -5.95 9.62 -21.38
C ASP A 107 -5.50 8.77 -22.58
N LEU A 108 -5.45 7.45 -22.37
CA LEU A 108 -5.00 6.51 -23.40
C LEU A 108 -6.12 6.23 -24.37
N LYS A 109 -5.79 6.10 -25.66
CA LYS A 109 -6.76 5.62 -26.66
C LYS A 109 -7.11 4.15 -26.41
N ASP A 110 -8.35 3.77 -26.72
CA ASP A 110 -8.80 2.38 -26.65
C ASP A 110 -7.94 1.49 -27.56
N GLY A 111 -7.55 0.30 -27.06
CA GLY A 111 -6.88 -0.73 -27.88
C GLY A 111 -5.37 -0.95 -27.69
N GLU A 112 -4.68 -0.24 -26.79
CA GLU A 112 -3.27 -0.58 -26.50
C GLU A 112 -3.16 -1.78 -25.54
N GLU A 113 -2.91 -2.98 -26.06
CA GLU A 113 -2.67 -4.21 -25.26
C GLU A 113 -1.41 -4.12 -24.35
N LYS A 114 -0.54 -3.14 -24.61
CA LYS A 114 0.71 -2.89 -23.87
C LYS A 114 0.51 -2.26 -22.49
N LYS A 115 -0.73 -1.91 -22.11
CA LYS A 115 -1.07 -1.21 -20.85
C LYS A 115 -0.57 -1.92 -19.59
N TRP A 116 -0.65 -3.24 -19.53
CA TRP A 116 -0.36 -3.97 -18.29
C TRP A 116 1.12 -3.95 -17.90
N VAL A 117 1.99 -4.32 -18.85
CA VAL A 117 3.42 -4.42 -18.59
C VAL A 117 4.09 -3.06 -18.75
N GLU A 118 3.85 -2.36 -19.85
CA GLU A 118 4.62 -1.14 -20.18
C GLU A 118 4.15 0.07 -19.36
N ILE A 119 2.86 0.17 -19.05
CA ILE A 119 2.29 1.35 -18.38
C ILE A 119 2.13 1.12 -16.89
N LEU A 120 1.49 0.01 -16.49
CA LEU A 120 1.30 -0.29 -15.08
C LEU A 120 2.48 -1.03 -14.45
N GLY A 121 3.36 -1.64 -15.23
CA GLY A 121 4.54 -2.33 -14.69
C GLY A 121 4.26 -3.70 -14.08
N PHE A 122 3.25 -4.45 -14.55
CA PHE A 122 3.09 -5.87 -14.23
C PHE A 122 4.20 -6.72 -14.86
N GLN A 123 4.49 -7.93 -14.34
CA GLN A 123 5.48 -8.83 -14.95
C GLN A 123 4.96 -9.48 -16.24
N THR A 124 3.65 -9.63 -16.36
CA THR A 124 3.02 -10.33 -17.49
C THR A 124 1.79 -9.57 -18.00
N ALA A 125 1.39 -9.85 -19.24
CA ALA A 125 0.16 -9.28 -19.82
C ALA A 125 -1.12 -9.75 -19.10
N THR A 126 -1.03 -10.85 -18.34
CA THR A 126 -2.12 -11.39 -17.52
C THR A 126 -1.76 -11.27 -16.04
N PRO A 127 -2.13 -10.17 -15.36
CA PRO A 127 -1.55 -9.77 -14.08
C PRO A 127 -1.89 -10.70 -12.91
N LEU A 128 -2.68 -11.76 -13.12
CA LEU A 128 -3.15 -12.69 -12.08
C LEU A 128 -1.99 -13.24 -11.23
N SER A 129 -0.89 -13.67 -11.86
CA SER A 129 0.25 -14.26 -11.17
C SER A 129 1.07 -13.26 -10.34
N ASP A 130 0.97 -11.96 -10.64
CA ASP A 130 1.67 -10.92 -9.90
C ASP A 130 1.09 -10.76 -8.49
N PHE A 131 -0.22 -10.98 -8.32
CA PHE A 131 -0.90 -10.83 -7.03
C PHE A 131 -0.64 -11.96 -6.02
N ARG A 132 0.26 -12.90 -6.28
CA ARG A 132 0.51 -14.05 -5.37
C ARG A 132 0.98 -13.65 -3.96
N SER A 133 1.69 -12.54 -3.82
CA SER A 133 2.24 -12.10 -2.53
C SER A 133 1.27 -11.21 -1.73
N GLY A 134 0.50 -10.36 -2.42
CA GLY A 134 -0.47 -9.43 -1.81
C GLY A 134 -1.93 -9.88 -1.87
N ASN A 135 -2.22 -10.94 -2.64
CA ASN A 135 -3.52 -11.60 -2.76
C ASN A 135 -4.65 -10.64 -3.18
N VAL A 136 -5.90 -10.99 -2.89
CA VAL A 136 -7.06 -10.17 -3.28
C VAL A 136 -7.00 -8.76 -2.72
N LEU A 137 -6.42 -8.58 -1.52
CA LEU A 137 -6.28 -7.25 -0.93
C LEU A 137 -5.42 -6.31 -1.78
N SER A 138 -4.27 -6.77 -2.31
CA SER A 138 -3.43 -5.90 -3.12
C SER A 138 -4.06 -5.57 -4.47
N LEU A 139 -4.84 -6.48 -5.06
CA LEU A 139 -5.65 -6.16 -6.25
C LEU A 139 -6.63 -5.02 -5.94
N ILE A 140 -7.46 -5.17 -4.90
CA ILE A 140 -8.43 -4.15 -4.49
C ILE A 140 -7.74 -2.80 -4.25
N LEU A 141 -6.67 -2.77 -3.46
CA LEU A 141 -6.00 -1.52 -3.11
C LEU A 141 -5.33 -0.85 -4.32
N THR A 142 -4.85 -1.63 -5.30
CA THR A 142 -4.32 -1.11 -6.56
C THR A 142 -5.43 -0.42 -7.36
N VAL A 143 -6.59 -1.07 -7.52
CA VAL A 143 -7.75 -0.50 -8.21
C VAL A 143 -8.24 0.78 -7.52
N LEU A 144 -8.41 0.73 -6.19
CA LEU A 144 -8.90 1.88 -5.43
C LEU A 144 -7.95 3.07 -5.48
N LEU A 145 -6.64 2.84 -5.47
CA LEU A 145 -5.68 3.92 -5.56
C LEU A 145 -5.72 4.59 -6.94
N LEU A 146 -5.90 3.80 -7.99
CA LEU A 146 -6.08 4.30 -9.36
C LEU A 146 -7.33 5.17 -9.49
N GLU A 147 -8.47 4.70 -8.98
CA GLU A 147 -9.76 5.40 -9.06
C GLU A 147 -9.82 6.65 -8.17
N LEU A 148 -9.34 6.56 -6.92
CA LEU A 148 -9.53 7.62 -5.91
C LEU A 148 -8.36 8.59 -5.81
N HIS A 149 -7.16 8.17 -6.25
CA HIS A 149 -5.94 8.98 -6.17
C HIS A 149 -5.14 8.97 -7.49
N PRO A 150 -5.76 9.36 -8.61
CA PRO A 150 -5.16 9.24 -9.94
C PRO A 150 -3.86 10.04 -10.10
N ASN A 151 -3.68 11.11 -9.33
CA ASN A 151 -2.45 11.92 -9.34
C ASN A 151 -1.21 11.12 -8.93
N ILE A 152 -1.34 10.20 -7.97
CA ILE A 152 -0.23 9.35 -7.54
C ILE A 152 0.18 8.44 -8.71
N VAL A 153 -0.80 7.82 -9.37
CA VAL A 153 -0.54 6.97 -10.54
C VAL A 153 0.14 7.75 -11.66
N LYS A 154 -0.35 8.96 -11.96
CA LYS A 154 0.26 9.88 -12.94
C LYS A 154 1.70 10.24 -12.61
N GLU A 155 2.09 10.27 -11.33
CA GLU A 155 3.48 10.48 -10.97
C GLU A 155 4.32 9.20 -11.14
N PHE A 156 3.77 8.04 -10.77
CA PHE A 156 4.45 6.75 -10.96
C PHE A 156 4.81 6.49 -12.43
N VAL A 157 3.89 6.72 -13.36
CA VAL A 157 4.12 6.48 -14.80
C VAL A 157 5.18 7.41 -15.41
N LYS A 158 5.54 8.51 -14.73
CA LYS A 158 6.65 9.39 -15.13
C LYS A 158 8.01 8.88 -14.66
N THR A 159 8.02 7.80 -13.88
CA THR A 159 9.22 7.18 -13.35
C THR A 159 9.40 5.79 -13.93
N SER A 160 10.59 5.21 -13.77
CA SER A 160 10.85 3.81 -14.07
C SER A 160 10.41 2.85 -12.96
N LEU A 161 9.76 3.31 -11.89
CA LEU A 161 9.26 2.43 -10.81
C LEU A 161 7.94 1.78 -11.25
N PRO A 162 7.84 0.44 -11.36
CA PRO A 162 6.62 -0.21 -11.82
C PRO A 162 5.50 -0.05 -10.80
N TYR A 163 4.46 0.70 -11.16
CA TYR A 163 3.33 1.05 -10.29
C TYR A 163 2.66 -0.17 -9.65
N ALA A 164 2.27 -1.16 -10.45
CA ALA A 164 1.50 -2.30 -10.02
C ALA A 164 2.31 -3.21 -9.08
N LEU A 165 3.55 -3.53 -9.43
CA LEU A 165 4.45 -4.29 -8.57
C LEU A 165 4.73 -3.54 -7.27
N CYS A 166 5.00 -2.23 -7.35
CA CYS A 166 5.18 -1.42 -6.15
C CYS A 166 3.93 -1.46 -5.26
N SER A 167 2.73 -1.35 -5.84
CA SER A 167 1.46 -1.45 -5.12
C SER A 167 1.30 -2.81 -4.44
N ILE A 168 1.61 -3.91 -5.12
CA ILE A 168 1.55 -5.24 -4.51
C ILE A 168 2.50 -5.35 -3.31
N HIS A 169 3.74 -4.90 -3.47
CA HIS A 169 4.75 -4.93 -2.40
C HIS A 169 4.42 -3.99 -1.24
N CYS A 170 3.93 -2.78 -1.52
CA CYS A 170 3.46 -1.83 -0.50
C CYS A 170 2.28 -2.39 0.29
N CYS A 171 1.33 -3.08 -0.37
CA CYS A 171 0.22 -3.75 0.32
C CYS A 171 0.74 -4.82 1.30
N VAL A 172 1.75 -5.61 0.90
CA VAL A 172 2.38 -6.60 1.78
C VAL A 172 3.06 -5.91 2.96
N ALA A 173 3.84 -4.86 2.70
CA ALA A 173 4.54 -4.08 3.73
C ALA A 173 3.57 -3.45 4.74
N VAL A 174 2.47 -2.84 4.27
CA VAL A 174 1.39 -2.31 5.12
C VAL A 174 0.80 -3.43 5.97
N GLY A 175 0.48 -4.58 5.38
CA GLY A 175 -0.05 -5.70 6.13
C GLY A 175 0.92 -6.29 7.16
N GLU A 176 2.23 -6.19 6.95
CA GLU A 176 3.26 -6.52 7.95
C GLU A 176 3.27 -5.54 9.11
N VAL A 177 3.29 -4.23 8.83
CA VAL A 177 3.20 -3.17 9.85
C VAL A 177 1.94 -3.33 10.71
N LEU A 178 0.83 -3.71 10.09
CA LEU A 178 -0.45 -3.92 10.74
C LEU A 178 -0.59 -5.27 11.44
N GLY A 179 0.32 -6.22 11.24
CA GLY A 179 0.16 -7.59 11.76
C GLY A 179 -1.10 -8.28 11.23
N LEU A 180 -1.39 -8.12 9.94
CA LEU A 180 -2.52 -8.78 9.27
C LEU A 180 -2.22 -10.25 8.91
N LYS A 181 -0.94 -10.63 8.78
CA LYS A 181 -0.54 -12.02 8.54
C LYS A 181 -1.01 -12.95 9.67
N LYS A 182 -1.35 -14.18 9.29
CA LYS A 182 -1.98 -15.21 10.12
C LYS A 182 -1.06 -15.64 11.26
N GLU A 183 -1.36 -15.23 12.49
CA GLU A 183 -0.91 -15.95 13.68
C GLU A 183 -1.86 -17.12 13.96
N LYS A 184 -1.35 -18.18 14.62
CA LYS A 184 -2.15 -19.33 15.05
C LYS A 184 -3.37 -18.85 15.85
N VAL A 185 -4.51 -19.48 15.59
CA VAL A 185 -5.88 -19.14 16.04
C VAL A 185 -6.00 -18.95 17.56
N GLU A 186 -5.07 -19.46 18.36
CA GLU A 186 -5.05 -19.33 19.82
C GLU A 186 -4.88 -17.88 20.32
N VAL A 187 -4.46 -16.94 19.47
CA VAL A 187 -4.30 -15.51 19.82
C VAL A 187 -5.54 -14.67 19.47
N LEU A 188 -6.66 -15.30 19.06
CA LEU A 188 -7.93 -14.60 18.76
C LEU A 188 -8.70 -14.17 20.01
N VAL A 189 -8.42 -14.79 21.16
CA VAL A 189 -9.06 -14.46 22.45
C VAL A 189 -8.26 -13.41 23.23
N SER A 190 -7.00 -13.15 22.85
CA SER A 190 -6.26 -12.01 23.39
C SER A 190 -6.64 -10.76 22.60
N GLN A 191 -7.02 -9.72 23.33
CA GLN A 191 -7.39 -8.40 22.81
C GLN A 191 -6.20 -7.79 22.06
N LYS A 192 -6.01 -8.16 20.80
CA LYS A 192 -4.97 -7.57 19.97
C LYS A 192 -5.32 -6.09 19.79
N SER A 193 -4.41 -5.24 20.26
CA SER A 193 -4.44 -3.81 19.97
C SER A 193 -4.61 -3.57 18.48
N TYR A 194 -5.45 -2.60 18.16
CA TYR A 194 -5.62 -2.09 16.82
C TYR A 194 -5.23 -0.61 16.79
N TRP A 195 -4.91 -0.12 15.60
CA TRP A 195 -4.63 1.29 15.40
C TRP A 195 -5.95 2.07 15.34
N LYS A 196 -6.10 3.12 16.16
CA LYS A 196 -7.37 3.86 16.28
C LYS A 196 -7.90 4.41 14.95
N LEU A 197 -7.03 4.66 13.96
CA LEU A 197 -7.43 5.09 12.62
C LEU A 197 -8.41 4.13 11.93
N PHE A 198 -8.45 2.84 12.29
CA PHE A 198 -9.43 1.88 11.73
C PHE A 198 -10.88 2.14 12.17
N SER A 199 -11.12 3.17 12.99
CA SER A 199 -12.45 3.76 13.13
C SER A 199 -12.97 4.32 11.80
N ASN A 200 -12.06 4.72 10.90
CA ASN A 200 -12.37 5.05 9.52
C ASN A 200 -12.29 3.78 8.64
N PRO A 201 -13.36 3.43 7.89
CA PRO A 201 -13.37 2.24 7.04
C PRO A 201 -12.31 2.27 5.93
N MET A 202 -11.91 3.46 5.47
CA MET A 202 -10.89 3.65 4.43
C MET A 202 -9.45 3.63 4.96
N ALA A 203 -9.23 3.43 6.26
CA ALA A 203 -7.92 3.48 6.90
C ALA A 203 -6.83 2.68 6.15
N ILE A 204 -7.17 1.49 5.67
CA ILE A 204 -6.21 0.66 4.92
C ILE A 204 -5.82 1.26 3.58
N LEU A 205 -6.73 1.97 2.90
CA LEU A 205 -6.42 2.69 1.68
C LEU A 205 -5.51 3.89 1.97
N HIS A 206 -5.75 4.64 3.04
CA HIS A 206 -4.89 5.76 3.44
C HIS A 206 -3.46 5.28 3.77
N LEU A 207 -3.33 4.15 4.46
CA LEU A 207 -2.04 3.51 4.69
C LEU A 207 -1.35 3.07 3.40
N HIS A 208 -2.11 2.45 2.48
CA HIS A 208 -1.59 2.02 1.18
C HIS A 208 -1.14 3.19 0.30
N LYS A 209 -1.95 4.27 0.26
CA LYS A 209 -1.64 5.54 -0.40
C LYS A 209 -0.35 6.15 0.15
N ALA A 210 -0.20 6.20 1.48
CA ALA A 210 1.02 6.70 2.12
C ALA A 210 2.23 5.83 1.75
N ALA A 211 2.09 4.51 1.78
CA ALA A 211 3.13 3.57 1.39
C ALA A 211 3.63 3.80 -0.04
N MET A 212 2.69 3.95 -0.98
CA MET A 212 2.97 4.23 -2.39
C MET A 212 3.64 5.60 -2.58
N THR A 213 3.19 6.62 -1.85
CA THR A 213 3.78 7.95 -1.89
C THR A 213 5.22 7.92 -1.39
N PHE A 214 5.49 7.30 -0.24
CA PHE A 214 6.85 7.15 0.27
C PHE A 214 7.74 6.36 -0.68
N ALA A 215 7.25 5.24 -1.22
CA ALA A 215 8.02 4.43 -2.17
C ALA A 215 8.46 5.26 -3.38
N LEU A 216 7.55 6.04 -3.96
CA LEU A 216 7.84 6.93 -5.08
C LEU A 216 8.88 8.00 -4.73
N ARG A 217 8.74 8.65 -3.57
CA ARG A 217 9.65 9.71 -3.12
C ARG A 217 11.05 9.17 -2.81
N ILE A 218 11.13 8.04 -2.12
CA ILE A 218 12.38 7.34 -1.81
C ILE A 218 13.06 6.89 -3.11
N TYR A 219 12.31 6.29 -4.04
CA TYR A 219 12.85 5.89 -5.34
C TYR A 219 13.42 7.08 -6.12
N SER A 220 12.67 8.19 -6.15
CA SER A 220 13.07 9.41 -6.87
C SER A 220 14.29 10.11 -6.26
N SER A 221 14.58 9.87 -4.97
CA SER A 221 15.71 10.48 -4.28
C SER A 221 17.00 9.66 -4.41
N GLU A 222 16.92 8.33 -4.53
CA GLU A 222 18.07 7.44 -4.41
C GLU A 222 18.81 7.13 -5.73
N LYS A 223 18.40 7.65 -6.89
CA LYS A 223 19.06 7.45 -8.21
C LYS A 223 19.52 5.99 -8.46
N ARG A 224 18.77 4.97 -7.99
CA ARG A 224 19.19 3.58 -8.15
C ARG A 224 18.85 3.08 -9.56
N SER A 225 19.85 2.57 -10.26
CA SER A 225 19.74 1.94 -11.58
C SER A 225 19.13 0.54 -11.56
N LEU A 226 18.93 -0.05 -10.38
CA LEU A 226 18.38 -1.39 -10.25
C LEU A 226 16.88 -1.31 -9.92
N LEU A 227 16.09 -1.33 -10.98
CA LEU A 227 14.63 -1.50 -11.04
C LEU A 227 14.08 -2.67 -10.18
N PHE A 228 14.96 -3.53 -9.64
CA PHE A 228 14.61 -4.83 -9.05
C PHE A 228 14.92 -4.96 -7.56
N ASP A 229 15.60 -3.99 -6.93
CA ASP A 229 15.90 -4.06 -5.49
C ASP A 229 14.86 -3.27 -4.68
N PHE A 230 13.67 -3.84 -4.55
CA PHE A 230 12.55 -3.25 -3.81
C PHE A 230 12.75 -3.27 -2.30
N GLU A 231 13.52 -4.23 -1.77
CA GLU A 231 13.57 -4.51 -0.34
C GLU A 231 14.05 -3.31 0.51
N PRO A 232 15.13 -2.58 0.12
CA PRO A 232 15.56 -1.38 0.85
C PRO A 232 14.53 -0.26 0.82
N ILE A 233 13.83 -0.09 -0.31
CA ILE A 233 12.76 0.91 -0.44
C ILE A 233 11.61 0.54 0.50
N LEU A 234 11.19 -0.72 0.49
CA LEU A 234 10.10 -1.21 1.34
C LEU A 234 10.44 -1.14 2.83
N LEU A 235 11.70 -1.36 3.21
CA LEU A 235 12.13 -1.20 4.59
C LEU A 235 11.93 0.26 5.06
N LYS A 236 12.39 1.23 4.26
CA LYS A 236 12.20 2.65 4.54
C LYS A 236 10.73 3.07 4.53
N VAL A 237 9.94 2.53 3.61
CA VAL A 237 8.49 2.73 3.58
C VAL A 237 7.84 2.23 4.88
N LYS A 238 8.21 1.04 5.36
CA LYS A 238 7.69 0.49 6.62
C LYS A 238 8.05 1.39 7.80
N THR A 239 9.29 1.84 7.90
CA THR A 239 9.75 2.76 8.94
C THR A 239 8.94 4.06 8.90
N ALA A 240 8.84 4.71 7.73
CA ALA A 240 8.08 5.95 7.57
C ALA A 240 6.60 5.80 7.95
N ILE A 241 5.95 4.67 7.61
CA ILE A 241 4.56 4.41 8.00
C ILE A 241 4.45 4.24 9.51
N ILE A 242 5.36 3.49 10.15
CA ILE A 242 5.37 3.30 11.61
C ILE A 242 5.52 4.66 12.30
N ASP A 243 6.47 5.48 11.88
CA ASP A 243 6.71 6.81 12.45
C ASP A 243 5.46 7.72 12.30
N CYS A 244 4.80 7.64 11.14
CA CYS A 244 3.53 8.34 10.92
C CYS A 244 2.40 7.80 11.80
N LEU A 245 2.35 6.49 12.06
CA LEU A 245 1.33 5.87 12.91
C LEU A 245 1.51 6.18 14.40
N GLU A 246 2.73 6.44 14.86
CA GLU A 246 3.04 6.61 16.28
C GLU A 246 2.31 7.79 16.93
N GLY A 247 1.20 7.51 17.62
CA GLY A 247 0.41 8.55 18.30
C GLY A 247 -0.64 9.21 17.41
N CYS A 248 -0.94 8.63 16.24
CA CYS A 248 -2.16 8.97 15.51
C CYS A 248 -3.39 8.30 16.10
N ASP A 249 -4.48 9.05 16.18
CA ASP A 249 -5.77 8.56 16.65
C ASP A 249 -6.84 8.50 15.54
N SER A 250 -6.53 9.05 14.37
CA SER A 250 -7.46 9.33 13.29
C SER A 250 -6.74 9.25 11.93
N VAL A 251 -7.50 9.24 10.84
CA VAL A 251 -6.92 9.25 9.49
C VAL A 251 -6.36 10.64 9.17
N GLU A 252 -7.02 11.68 9.65
CA GLU A 252 -6.66 13.08 9.44
C GLU A 252 -5.28 13.38 10.06
N THR A 253 -5.07 13.00 11.33
CA THR A 253 -3.76 13.16 11.99
C THR A 253 -2.67 12.32 11.33
N PHE A 254 -3.02 11.15 10.79
CA PHE A 254 -2.09 10.32 10.03
C PHE A 254 -1.70 10.99 8.71
N GLU A 255 -2.65 11.49 7.93
CA GLU A 255 -2.38 12.16 6.65
C GLU A 255 -1.59 13.46 6.82
N GLU A 256 -1.85 14.24 7.88
CA GLU A 256 -1.05 15.41 8.23
C GLU A 256 0.43 15.04 8.43
N ARG A 257 0.70 13.97 9.18
CA ARG A 257 2.06 13.49 9.40
C ARG A 257 2.72 12.94 8.15
N VAL A 258 1.96 12.22 7.32
CA VAL A 258 2.45 11.76 6.00
C VAL A 258 2.90 12.97 5.17
N GLY A 259 2.11 14.05 5.15
CA GLY A 259 2.48 15.28 4.44
C GLY A 259 3.75 15.95 4.99
N LEU A 260 3.92 16.00 6.32
CA LEU A 260 5.14 16.51 6.95
C LEU A 260 6.38 15.69 6.55
N HIS A 261 6.26 14.36 6.59
CA HIS A 261 7.35 13.45 6.28
C HIS A 261 7.69 13.46 4.78
N GLU A 262 6.68 13.57 3.90
CA GLU A 262 6.87 13.78 2.47
C GLU A 262 7.65 15.07 2.18
N MET A 263 7.28 16.19 2.82
CA MET A 263 8.00 17.45 2.67
C MET A 263 9.47 17.34 3.11
N GLU A 264 9.74 16.61 4.19
CA GLU A 264 11.10 16.37 4.67
C GLU A 264 11.94 15.56 3.67
N LEU A 265 11.36 14.51 3.09
CA LEU A 265 12.00 13.72 2.02
C LEU A 265 12.29 14.58 0.79
N ILE A 266 11.35 15.43 0.38
CA ILE A 266 11.53 16.36 -0.76
C ILE A 266 12.66 17.35 -0.48
N LYS A 267 12.68 17.97 0.71
CA LYS A 267 13.74 18.91 1.12
C LYS A 267 15.12 18.25 1.11
N THR A 268 15.22 17.06 1.69
CA THR A 268 16.46 16.29 1.74
C THR A 268 16.96 15.95 0.34
N THR A 269 16.04 15.55 -0.55
CA THR A 269 16.34 15.26 -1.96
C THR A 269 16.84 16.50 -2.70
N ALA A 270 16.18 17.65 -2.53
CA ALA A 270 16.59 18.91 -3.16
C ALA A 270 17.97 19.36 -2.68
N LEU A 271 18.24 19.25 -1.36
CA LEU A 271 19.54 19.56 -0.78
C LEU A 271 20.66 18.67 -1.31
N ASN A 272 20.41 17.36 -1.46
CA ASN A 272 21.41 16.44 -2.01
C ASN A 272 21.73 16.77 -3.48
N LYS A 273 20.71 17.05 -4.30
CA LYS A 273 20.91 17.49 -5.69
C LYS A 273 21.73 18.79 -5.80
N LEU A 274 21.50 19.75 -4.90
CA LEU A 274 22.26 21.01 -4.85
C LEU A 274 23.72 20.81 -4.42
N LYS A 275 24.01 19.83 -3.56
CA LYS A 275 25.38 19.48 -3.18
C LYS A 275 26.12 18.84 -4.35
N GLU A 276 25.48 17.89 -5.03
CA GLU A 276 26.05 17.21 -6.21
C GLU A 276 26.36 18.19 -7.35
N SER A 277 25.50 19.19 -7.61
CA SER A 277 25.77 20.17 -8.66
C SER A 277 26.98 21.06 -8.33
N LYS A 278 27.15 21.43 -7.05
CA LYS A 278 28.28 22.25 -6.61
C LYS A 278 29.61 21.49 -6.61
N GLU A 279 29.59 20.20 -6.34
CA GLU A 279 30.79 19.35 -6.42
C GLU A 279 31.18 19.05 -7.87
N GLY A 280 30.21 18.93 -8.79
CA GLY A 280 30.47 18.77 -10.22
C GLY A 280 31.13 20.00 -10.87
N ASP A 281 30.75 21.20 -10.44
CA ASP A 281 31.32 22.46 -10.95
C ASP A 281 32.72 22.77 -10.37
N ALA A 282 33.11 22.12 -9.28
CA ALA A 282 34.42 22.31 -8.65
C ALA A 282 35.55 21.45 -9.26
N ILE A 283 35.21 20.58 -10.23
CA ILE A 283 36.15 19.64 -10.88
C ILE A 283 36.50 20.10 -12.33
N VAL A 284 36.05 21.29 -12.75
CA VAL A 284 36.39 21.89 -14.06
C VAL A 284 37.43 22.99 -13.92
#